data_AF-A0A5N0UWR8-F1
#
_entry.id   AF-A0A5N0UWR8-F1
#
_cell.length_a   1.000
_cell.length_b   1.000
_cell.length_c   1.000
_cell.angle_alpha   90.00
_cell.angle_beta   90.00
_cell.angle_gamma   90.00
#
_symmetry.space_group_name_H-M   'P 1'
#
loop_
_entity.id
_entity.type
_entity.pdbx_description
1 polymer ?
#
loop_
_entity_poly.entity_id
_entity_poly.type
_entity_poly.pdbx_seq_one_letter_code
_entity_poly.pdbx_strand_id
1 'polypeptide(L)'
;MDGVDGHPRSVADLRRDPAWQVSTTTDGRWLLAELEFRHGGHLWRIGLTPVAAGVAAVMLWRDDAVIEHVRGSEAEACALAAGWRASFAGPRPPR
;
A
#
# COMPACT_ATOMS: atom_id res chain seq x y z
N MET A 1 16.74 19.60 -3.06
CA MET A 1 16.40 19.14 -4.42
C MET A 1 15.22 18.22 -4.22
N ASP A 2 14.05 18.84 -4.08
CA ASP A 2 12.81 18.22 -3.64
C ASP A 2 12.14 17.51 -4.82
N GLY A 3 12.17 16.18 -4.81
CA GLY A 3 11.48 15.34 -5.78
C GLY A 3 9.97 15.37 -5.52
N VAL A 4 9.29 16.33 -6.15
CA VAL A 4 7.84 16.48 -6.20
C VAL A 4 7.20 15.43 -7.11
N ASP A 5 7.28 14.16 -6.73
CA ASP A 5 6.40 13.14 -7.30
C ASP A 5 5.40 12.59 -6.28
N GLY A 6 5.43 13.00 -5.00
CA GLY A 6 4.39 12.78 -3.98
C GLY A 6 3.97 11.33 -3.66
N HIS A 7 4.36 10.35 -4.49
CA HIS A 7 3.97 8.96 -4.42
C HIS A 7 5.12 8.15 -3.80
N PRO A 8 4.83 7.28 -2.83
CA PRO A 8 5.82 6.39 -2.24
C PRO A 8 6.38 5.45 -3.31
N ARG A 9 7.71 5.29 -3.33
CA ARG A 9 8.41 4.42 -4.30
C ARG A 9 9.04 3.20 -3.65
N SER A 10 8.91 3.09 -2.33
CA SER A 10 9.45 2.00 -1.53
C SER A 10 8.57 1.74 -0.32
N VAL A 11 8.70 0.55 0.25
CA VAL A 11 8.06 0.19 1.53
C VAL A 11 8.62 1.05 2.67
N ALA A 12 9.86 1.53 2.55
CA ALA A 12 10.42 2.49 3.49
C ALA A 12 9.69 3.85 3.47
N ASP A 13 9.21 4.29 2.30
CA ASP A 13 8.39 5.49 2.19
C ASP A 13 7.01 5.26 2.82
N LEU A 14 6.38 4.10 2.56
CA LEU A 14 5.09 3.73 3.19
C LEU A 14 5.18 3.69 4.71
N ARG A 15 6.28 3.15 5.26
CA ARG A 15 6.53 3.07 6.71
C ARG A 15 6.57 4.43 7.41
N ARG A 16 6.71 5.55 6.68
CA ARG A 16 6.64 6.90 7.27
C ARG A 16 5.23 7.28 7.67
N ASP A 17 4.21 6.65 7.09
CA ASP A 17 2.82 6.79 7.52
C ASP A 17 2.52 5.73 8.59
N PRO A 18 2.16 6.14 9.82
CA PRO A 18 1.91 5.21 10.92
C PRO A 18 0.68 4.31 10.72
N ALA A 19 -0.17 4.58 9.71
CA ALA A 19 -1.26 3.70 9.35
C ALA A 19 -0.77 2.40 8.69
N TRP A 20 0.45 2.40 8.13
CA TRP A 20 1.06 1.21 7.55
C TRP A 20 1.74 0.35 8.61
N GLN A 21 1.38 -0.93 8.62
CA GLN A 21 2.06 -1.96 9.39
C GLN A 21 3.06 -2.67 8.48
N VAL A 22 4.35 -2.55 8.77
CA VAL A 22 5.42 -3.18 7.99
C VAL A 22 6.14 -4.21 8.85
N SER A 23 6.09 -5.47 8.42
CA SER A 23 6.85 -6.56 9.02
C SER A 23 8.17 -6.76 8.29
N THR A 24 9.25 -6.95 9.04
CA THR A 24 10.59 -7.17 8.50
C THR A 24 11.21 -8.43 9.06
N THR A 25 12.10 -9.06 8.30
CA THR A 25 13.05 -10.07 8.79
C THR A 25 14.05 -9.45 9.76
N THR A 26 14.83 -10.31 10.43
CA THR A 26 15.90 -9.90 11.34
C THR A 26 17.03 -9.13 10.63
N ASP A 27 17.29 -9.41 9.34
CA ASP A 27 18.25 -8.67 8.52
C ASP A 27 17.65 -7.39 7.89
N GLY A 28 16.43 -7.00 8.29
CA GLY A 28 15.81 -5.72 7.93
C GLY A 28 15.12 -5.70 6.57
N ARG A 29 15.00 -6.84 5.88
CA ARG A 29 14.21 -6.96 4.65
C ARG A 29 12.73 -6.97 4.99
N TRP A 30 11.91 -6.26 4.24
CA TRP A 30 10.47 -6.28 4.46
C TRP A 30 9.87 -7.61 3.96
N LEU A 31 8.82 -8.09 4.65
CA LEU A 31 8.08 -9.32 4.33
C LEU A 31 6.65 -9.02 3.91
N LEU A 32 6.05 -8.04 4.57
CA LEU A 32 4.65 -7.66 4.41
C LEU A 32 4.50 -6.20 4.79
N ALA A 33 3.79 -5.43 3.97
CA ALA A 33 3.33 -4.10 4.31
C ALA A 33 1.82 -4.06 4.13
N GLU A 34 1.08 -3.73 5.18
CA GLU A 34 -0.38 -3.73 5.18
C GLU A 34 -0.95 -2.41 5.71
N LEU A 35 -2.04 -1.97 5.10
CA LEU A 35 -2.85 -0.86 5.53
C LEU A 35 -4.31 -1.32 5.55
N GLU A 36 -4.95 -1.21 6.72
CA GLU A 36 -6.36 -1.58 6.91
C GLU A 36 -7.19 -0.35 7.30
N PHE A 37 -8.39 -0.21 6.73
CA PHE A 37 -9.29 0.89 7.03
C PHE A 37 -10.75 0.55 6.69
N ARG A 38 -11.70 1.27 7.29
CA ARG A 38 -13.11 1.15 6.95
C ARG A 38 -13.53 2.20 5.92
N HIS A 39 -14.28 1.80 4.90
CA HIS A 39 -14.89 2.71 3.93
C HIS A 39 -16.19 2.11 3.36
N GLY A 40 -17.25 2.92 3.29
CA GLY A 40 -18.54 2.48 2.74
C GLY A 40 -19.18 1.30 3.49
N GLY A 41 -18.90 1.14 4.78
CA GLY A 41 -19.39 0.01 5.59
C GLY A 41 -18.50 -1.24 5.54
N HIS A 42 -17.55 -1.32 4.62
CA HIS A 42 -16.66 -2.48 4.41
C HIS A 42 -15.29 -2.29 5.06
N LEU A 43 -14.65 -3.40 5.41
CA LEU A 43 -13.24 -3.42 5.73
C LEU A 43 -12.44 -3.44 4.42
N TRP A 44 -11.47 -2.55 4.27
CA TRP A 44 -10.56 -2.54 3.14
C TRP A 44 -9.15 -2.79 3.65
N ARG A 45 -8.41 -3.60 2.91
CA ARG A 45 -7.00 -3.86 3.17
C ARG A 45 -6.21 -3.69 1.89
N ILE A 46 -5.07 -3.03 1.99
CA ILE A 46 -4.04 -2.98 0.95
C ILE A 46 -2.82 -3.69 1.51
N GLY A 47 -2.25 -4.60 0.74
CA GLY A 47 -1.17 -5.46 1.20
C GLY A 47 -0.13 -5.65 0.10
N LEU A 48 1.13 -5.47 0.46
CA LEU A 48 2.27 -5.71 -0.40
C LEU A 48 3.10 -6.86 0.16
N THR A 49 3.64 -7.70 -0.72
CA THR A 49 4.58 -8.77 -0.34
C THR A 49 5.65 -8.95 -1.40
N PRO A 50 6.93 -9.19 -1.05
CA PRO A 50 7.95 -9.48 -2.05
C PRO A 50 7.72 -10.90 -2.58
N VAL A 51 7.76 -11.07 -3.91
CA VAL A 51 7.55 -12.39 -4.55
C VAL A 51 8.79 -12.92 -5.25
N ALA A 52 9.70 -12.04 -5.64
CA ALA A 52 11.02 -12.36 -6.17
C ALA A 52 11.95 -11.15 -5.99
N ALA A 53 13.24 -11.30 -6.34
CA ALA A 53 14.18 -10.18 -6.28
C ALA A 53 13.69 -9.01 -7.15
N GLY A 54 13.44 -7.85 -6.52
CA GLY A 54 12.95 -6.65 -7.19
C GLY A 54 11.47 -6.69 -7.61
N VAL A 55 10.73 -7.75 -7.31
CA VAL A 55 9.31 -7.91 -7.67
C VAL A 55 8.46 -7.98 -6.41
N ALA A 56 7.43 -7.15 -6.35
CA ALA A 56 6.40 -7.15 -5.33
C ALA A 56 5.03 -7.50 -5.93
N ALA A 57 4.20 -8.17 -5.14
CA ALA A 57 2.77 -8.23 -5.38
C ALA A 57 2.07 -7.21 -4.49
N VAL A 58 1.05 -6.55 -5.04
CA VAL A 58 0.13 -5.67 -4.31
C VAL A 58 -1.29 -6.18 -4.52
N MET A 59 -2.05 -6.20 -3.43
CA MET A 59 -3.39 -6.77 -3.39
C MET A 59 -4.33 -5.82 -2.66
N LEU A 60 -5.55 -5.72 -3.16
CA LEU A 60 -6.66 -4.98 -2.55
C LEU A 60 -7.73 -5.97 -2.13
N TRP A 61 -8.10 -5.93 -0.86
CA TRP A 61 -9.22 -6.71 -0.32
C TRP A 61 -10.37 -5.80 0.07
N ARG A 62 -11.58 -6.33 -0.10
CA ARG A 62 -12.81 -5.84 0.52
C ARG A 62 -13.39 -6.97 1.35
N ASP A 63 -13.46 -6.76 2.66
CA ASP A 63 -13.72 -7.79 3.65
C ASP A 63 -12.75 -8.96 3.41
N ASP A 64 -13.26 -10.17 3.12
CA ASP A 64 -12.43 -11.36 2.88
C ASP A 64 -12.14 -11.63 1.39
N ALA A 65 -12.63 -10.78 0.47
CA ALA A 65 -12.50 -10.98 -0.96
C ALA A 65 -11.34 -10.16 -1.55
N VAL A 66 -10.46 -10.81 -2.32
CA VAL A 66 -9.47 -10.12 -3.18
C VAL A 66 -10.21 -9.51 -4.36
N ILE A 67 -10.15 -8.18 -4.47
CA ILE A 67 -10.77 -7.43 -5.57
C ILE A 67 -9.75 -7.17 -6.68
N GLU A 68 -8.49 -6.93 -6.32
CA GLU A 68 -7.42 -6.67 -7.27
C GLU A 68 -6.10 -7.26 -6.78
N HIS A 69 -5.30 -7.78 -7.71
CA HIS A 69 -3.98 -8.34 -7.46
C HIS A 69 -3.08 -8.08 -8.65
N VAL A 70 -2.00 -7.33 -8.41
CA VAL A 70 -1.04 -6.91 -9.43
C VAL A 70 0.37 -7.28 -8.97
N ARG A 71 1.22 -7.65 -9.92
CA ARG A 71 2.67 -7.85 -9.69
C ARG A 71 3.44 -6.83 -10.49
N GLY A 72 4.51 -6.31 -9.91
CA GLY A 72 5.38 -5.33 -10.56
C GLY A 72 6.63 -5.08 -9.73
N SER A 73 7.34 -4.02 -10.06
CA SER A 73 8.41 -3.51 -9.19
C SER A 73 7.86 -3.02 -7.85
N GLU A 74 8.75 -2.92 -6.84
CA GLU A 74 8.38 -2.33 -5.54
C GLU A 74 7.82 -0.91 -5.70
N ALA A 75 8.40 -0.12 -6.61
CA ALA A 75 7.96 1.25 -6.86
C ALA A 75 6.56 1.32 -7.47
N GLU A 76 6.26 0.48 -8.46
CA GLU A 76 4.92 0.40 -9.05
C GLU A 76 3.88 -0.07 -8.03
N ALA A 77 4.22 -1.08 -7.23
CA ALA A 77 3.35 -1.59 -6.18
C ALA A 77 3.04 -0.51 -5.11
N CYS A 78 4.05 0.25 -4.67
CA CYS A 78 3.87 1.32 -3.69
C CYS A 78 3.05 2.49 -4.26
N ALA A 79 3.32 2.88 -5.51
CA ALA A 79 2.55 3.93 -6.19
C ALA A 79 1.08 3.53 -6.36
N LEU A 80 0.81 2.28 -6.77
CA LEU A 80 -0.55 1.75 -6.91
C LEU A 80 -1.29 1.71 -5.57
N ALA A 81 -0.64 1.23 -4.51
CA ALA A 81 -1.19 1.22 -3.17
C ALA A 81 -1.59 2.63 -2.68
N ALA A 82 -0.73 3.62 -2.92
CA ALA A 82 -1.03 5.02 -2.60
C ALA A 82 -2.20 5.57 -3.42
N GLY A 83 -2.26 5.23 -4.72
CA GLY A 83 -3.37 5.60 -5.60
C GLY A 83 -4.72 5.04 -5.13
N TRP A 84 -4.77 3.78 -4.73
CA TRP A 84 -5.97 3.19 -4.13
C TRP A 84 -6.36 3.92 -2.85
N ARG A 85 -5.41 4.12 -1.92
CA ARG A 85 -5.67 4.83 -0.66
C ARG A 85 -6.23 6.24 -0.89
N ALA A 86 -5.67 6.98 -1.86
CA ALA A 86 -6.17 8.30 -2.23
C ALA A 86 -7.59 8.25 -2.82
N SER A 87 -7.90 7.22 -3.61
CA SER A 87 -9.24 7.03 -4.19
C SER A 87 -10.33 6.82 -3.13
N PHE A 88 -9.99 6.19 -2.00
CA PHE A 88 -10.91 6.04 -0.86
C PHE A 88 -11.07 7.30 -0.02
N ALA A 89 -10.15 8.27 -0.13
CA ALA A 89 -10.23 9.51 0.62
C ALA A 89 -11.29 10.47 0.06
N GLY A 90 -11.54 10.43 -1.26
CA GLY A 90 -12.56 11.24 -1.95
C GLY A 90 -12.45 12.76 -1.72
N PRO A 91 -13.25 13.60 -2.42
CA PRO A 91 -13.45 14.98 -1.98
C PRO A 91 -14.23 14.99 -0.66
N ARG A 92 -13.69 15.68 0.35
CA ARG A 92 -14.39 15.90 1.62
C ARG A 92 -15.72 16.62 1.34
N PRO A 93 -16.87 16.19 1.89
CA PRO A 93 -18.13 16.90 1.69
C PRO A 93 -18.02 18.33 2.26
N PRO A 94 -18.63 19.35 1.61
CA PRO A 94 -18.71 20.69 2.18
C PRO A 94 -19.41 20.63 3.54
N ARG A 95 -18.86 21.35 4.53
CA ARG A 95 -19.46 21.48 5.87
C ARG A 95 -20.78 22.22 5.81
#